data_AF-A0A8X6QDU1-F1
#
_entry.id   AF-A0A8X6QDU1-F1
#
_cell.length_a   1.000
_cell.length_b   1.000
_cell.length_c   1.000
_cell.angle_alpha   90.00
_cell.angle_beta   90.00
_cell.angle_gamma   90.00
#
_symmetry.space_group_name_H-M   'P 1'
#
loop_
_entity.id
_entity.type
_entity.pdbx_description
1 polymer ?
#
loop_
_entity_poly.entity_id
_entity_poly.type
_entity_poly.pdbx_seq_one_letter_code
_entity_poly.pdbx_strand_id
1 'polypeptide(L)'
;DKGMENQPIEEKKEEIKEKQRMCTKSFETGELVWAKLKNFPFWPGKICEPLPGEDRQNEGMCYMCLLGSRNYLWVPIERVCHHSERFIPTSYKNKSDMYKKAIDEVKIVIEGVRLRDLSKVTEEKAEEKELMKDTQLIEEDKGMENQP
;
A
#
# COMPACT_ATOMS: atom_id res chain seq x y z
N ASP A 1 44.82 -13.17 -17.39
CA ASP A 1 44.08 -11.95 -17.70
C ASP A 1 42.73 -12.04 -17.03
N LYS A 2 42.40 -11.09 -16.16
CA LYS A 2 41.30 -11.22 -15.19
C LYS A 2 39.95 -11.02 -15.88
N GLY A 3 39.14 -12.08 -15.93
CA GLY A 3 37.71 -11.95 -16.15
C GLY A 3 37.09 -11.16 -15.00
N MET A 4 36.59 -9.96 -15.30
CA MET A 4 35.80 -9.15 -14.37
C MET A 4 34.46 -8.80 -15.02
N GLU A 5 33.44 -9.53 -14.54
CA GLU A 5 32.21 -8.95 -13.99
C GLU A 5 31.32 -8.11 -14.94
N ASN A 6 30.47 -8.82 -15.69
CA ASN A 6 29.29 -8.26 -16.38
C ASN A 6 27.96 -8.69 -15.73
N GLN A 7 27.95 -9.02 -14.44
CA GLN A 7 26.74 -9.47 -13.71
C GLN A 7 25.71 -8.36 -13.36
N PRO A 8 26.05 -7.06 -13.16
CA PRO A 8 25.09 -6.08 -12.63
C PRO A 8 23.98 -5.57 -13.59
N ILE A 9 24.07 -5.84 -14.90
CA ILE A 9 23.17 -5.23 -15.90
C ILE A 9 21.98 -6.14 -16.21
N GLU A 10 22.20 -7.45 -16.33
CA GLU A 10 21.12 -8.40 -16.64
C GLU A 10 20.19 -8.62 -15.44
N GLU A 11 20.72 -8.60 -14.21
CA GLU A 11 19.90 -8.63 -12.98
C GLU A 11 18.93 -7.43 -12.92
N LYS A 12 19.40 -6.23 -13.26
CA LYS A 12 18.56 -5.03 -13.30
C LYS A 12 17.48 -5.10 -14.38
N LYS A 13 17.74 -5.76 -15.51
CA LYS A 13 16.74 -5.95 -16.58
C LYS A 13 15.66 -6.94 -16.16
N GLU A 14 16.04 -8.06 -15.56
CA GLU A 14 15.06 -9.05 -15.06
C GLU A 14 14.26 -8.49 -13.88
N GLU A 15 14.86 -7.68 -12.99
CA GLU A 15 14.13 -6.96 -11.92
C GLU A 15 13.05 -6.02 -12.49
N ILE A 16 13.37 -5.28 -13.56
CA ILE A 16 12.40 -4.40 -14.25
C ILE A 16 11.26 -5.21 -14.85
N LYS A 17 11.58 -6.35 -15.49
CA LYS A 17 10.63 -7.23 -16.16
C LYS A 17 9.72 -7.95 -15.17
N GLU A 18 10.25 -8.37 -14.02
CA GLU A 18 9.46 -8.95 -12.94
C GLU A 18 8.54 -7.90 -12.32
N LYS A 19 9.02 -6.67 -12.08
CA LYS A 19 8.18 -5.57 -11.62
C LYS A 19 7.04 -5.26 -12.58
N GLN A 20 7.26 -5.38 -13.90
CA GLN A 20 6.20 -5.25 -14.91
C GLN A 20 5.17 -6.40 -14.88
N ARG A 21 5.54 -7.60 -14.44
CA ARG A 21 4.60 -8.74 -14.28
C ARG A 21 3.68 -8.59 -13.09
N MET A 22 4.03 -7.77 -12.10
CA MET A 22 3.25 -7.54 -10.88
C MET A 22 2.09 -6.53 -11.07
N CYS A 23 1.85 -6.03 -12.28
CA CYS A 23 0.71 -5.17 -12.58
C CYS A 23 -0.59 -5.97 -12.60
N THR A 24 -1.60 -5.52 -11.84
CA THR A 24 -2.93 -6.14 -11.77
C THR A 24 -3.95 -5.35 -12.60
N LYS A 25 -5.18 -5.86 -12.71
CA LYS A 25 -6.24 -5.25 -13.55
C LYS A 25 -7.14 -4.26 -12.81
N SER A 26 -7.03 -4.11 -11.49
CA SER A 26 -7.90 -3.23 -10.69
C SER A 26 -7.23 -2.75 -9.41
N PHE A 27 -7.54 -1.53 -9.00
CA PHE A 27 -7.07 -0.90 -7.76
C PHE A 27 -8.22 -0.18 -7.06
N GLU A 28 -8.09 -0.01 -5.75
CA GLU A 28 -9.08 0.70 -4.93
C GLU A 28 -8.67 2.14 -4.64
N THR A 29 -9.65 3.04 -4.47
CA THR A 29 -9.39 4.43 -4.04
C THR A 29 -8.68 4.43 -2.69
N GLY A 30 -7.60 5.20 -2.59
CA GLY A 30 -6.76 5.31 -1.39
C GLY A 30 -5.61 4.30 -1.34
N GLU A 31 -5.60 3.32 -2.24
CA GLU A 31 -4.57 2.29 -2.28
C GLU A 31 -3.19 2.84 -2.62
N LEU A 32 -2.16 2.37 -1.91
CA LEU A 32 -0.76 2.68 -2.18
C LEU A 32 -0.25 1.82 -3.34
N VAL A 33 0.26 2.46 -4.38
CA VAL A 33 0.71 1.81 -5.61
C VAL A 33 2.03 2.36 -6.13
N TRP A 34 2.60 1.71 -7.13
CA TRP A 34 3.82 2.14 -7.82
C TRP A 34 3.60 2.21 -9.32
N ALA A 35 3.91 3.35 -9.94
CA ALA A 35 3.74 3.54 -11.38
C ALA A 35 5.08 3.64 -12.11
N LYS A 36 5.21 2.95 -13.24
CA LYS A 36 6.33 3.14 -14.17
C LYS A 36 6.09 4.33 -15.09
N LEU A 37 6.59 5.51 -14.71
CA LEU A 37 6.50 6.73 -15.51
C LEU A 37 7.66 6.84 -16.51
N LYS A 38 7.42 7.53 -17.63
CA LYS A 38 8.43 7.72 -18.69
C LYS A 38 9.61 8.52 -18.14
N ASN A 39 10.84 8.01 -18.31
CA ASN A 39 12.09 8.63 -17.84
C ASN A 39 12.26 8.75 -16.31
N PHE A 40 11.38 8.14 -15.53
CA PHE A 40 11.48 8.10 -14.06
C PHE A 40 11.66 6.66 -13.55
N PRO A 41 12.20 6.47 -12.33
CA PRO A 41 12.04 5.21 -11.62
C PRO A 41 10.55 4.87 -11.40
N PHE A 42 10.26 3.68 -10.91
CA PHE A 42 8.92 3.41 -10.36
C PHE A 42 8.63 4.45 -9.28
N TRP A 43 7.54 5.20 -9.45
CA TRP A 43 7.19 6.30 -8.57
C TRP A 43 6.00 5.91 -7.71
N PRO A 44 6.06 6.12 -6.38
CA PRO A 44 4.96 5.76 -5.50
C PRO A 44 3.82 6.79 -5.59
N GLY A 45 2.59 6.30 -5.54
CA GLY A 45 1.39 7.12 -5.58
C GLY A 45 0.24 6.49 -4.83
N LYS A 46 -0.85 7.25 -4.70
CA LYS A 46 -2.13 6.72 -4.23
C LYS A 46 -3.17 6.81 -5.32
N ILE A 47 -3.96 5.77 -5.48
CA ILE A 47 -5.15 5.84 -6.31
C ILE A 47 -6.13 6.80 -5.66
N CYS A 48 -6.75 7.67 -6.45
CA CYS A 48 -7.71 8.64 -5.96
C CYS A 48 -8.86 8.80 -6.95
N GLU A 49 -9.96 9.37 -6.47
CA GLU A 49 -11.01 9.81 -7.37
C GLU A 49 -10.52 10.98 -8.23
N PRO A 50 -10.96 11.07 -9.50
CA PRO A 50 -10.71 12.24 -10.34
C PRO A 50 -11.13 13.53 -9.65
N LEU A 51 -10.29 14.57 -9.75
CA LEU A 51 -10.65 15.89 -9.24
C LEU A 51 -11.83 16.47 -10.05
N PRO A 52 -12.62 17.39 -9.48
CA PRO A 52 -13.67 18.06 -10.24
C PRO A 52 -13.12 18.68 -11.53
N GLY A 53 -13.75 18.36 -12.67
CA GLY A 53 -13.30 18.80 -14.00
C GLY A 53 -12.31 17.86 -14.69
N GLU A 54 -11.85 16.80 -14.04
CA GLU A 54 -11.12 15.71 -14.69
C GLU A 54 -12.10 14.67 -15.20
N ASP A 55 -12.28 14.64 -16.53
CA ASP A 55 -13.13 13.64 -17.17
C ASP A 55 -12.53 12.24 -16.96
N ARG A 56 -13.39 11.31 -16.50
CA ARG A 56 -13.02 9.91 -16.35
C ARG A 56 -12.56 9.38 -17.70
N GLN A 57 -11.28 9.01 -17.78
CA GLN A 57 -10.70 8.48 -19.01
C GLN A 57 -11.23 7.08 -19.34
N ASN A 58 -10.90 6.61 -20.55
CA ASN A 58 -11.23 5.28 -21.06
C ASN A 58 -10.95 4.14 -20.06
N GLU A 59 -11.63 3.01 -20.27
CA GLU A 59 -11.31 1.75 -19.59
C GLU A 59 -9.81 1.46 -19.66
N GLY A 60 -9.22 0.99 -18.55
CA GLY A 60 -7.80 0.69 -18.47
C GLY A 60 -6.91 1.83 -17.93
N MET A 61 -7.49 2.96 -17.52
CA MET A 61 -6.78 4.04 -16.84
C MET A 61 -7.17 4.11 -15.35
N CYS A 62 -6.20 4.46 -14.50
CA CYS A 62 -6.45 4.85 -13.12
C CYS A 62 -5.97 6.27 -12.87
N TYR A 63 -6.66 6.98 -11.99
CA TYR A 63 -6.27 8.32 -11.57
C TYR A 63 -5.43 8.22 -10.28
N MET A 64 -4.24 8.82 -10.30
CA MET A 64 -3.26 8.64 -9.24
C MET A 64 -2.67 9.98 -8.80
N CYS A 65 -2.53 10.17 -7.49
CA CYS A 65 -1.76 11.25 -6.87
C CYS A 65 -0.35 10.77 -6.55
N LEU A 66 0.67 11.39 -7.15
CA LEU A 66 2.08 11.07 -6.90
C LEU A 66 2.51 11.55 -5.51
N LEU A 67 3.15 10.65 -4.75
CA LEU A 67 3.78 11.04 -3.50
C LEU A 67 4.99 11.95 -3.75
N GLY A 68 5.31 12.77 -2.76
CA GLY A 68 6.35 13.80 -2.81
C GLY A 68 5.92 15.06 -3.56
N SER A 69 5.52 14.91 -4.82
CA SER A 69 5.14 16.04 -5.70
C SER A 69 3.69 16.49 -5.57
N ARG A 70 2.77 15.57 -5.19
CA ARG A 70 1.31 15.80 -5.16
C ARG A 70 0.72 16.15 -6.52
N ASN A 71 1.41 15.80 -7.60
CA ASN A 71 0.88 15.88 -8.95
C ASN A 71 -0.13 14.76 -9.18
N TYR A 72 -1.22 15.07 -9.87
CA TYR A 72 -2.23 14.10 -10.26
C TYR A 72 -2.10 13.78 -11.74
N LEU A 73 -2.35 12.53 -12.11
CA LEU A 73 -2.34 12.10 -13.50
C LEU A 73 -3.12 10.80 -13.70
N TRP A 74 -3.60 10.66 -14.93
CA TRP A 74 -4.07 9.39 -15.46
C TRP A 74 -2.89 8.50 -15.86
N VAL A 75 -2.91 7.26 -15.38
CA VAL A 75 -1.89 6.26 -15.69
C VAL A 75 -2.55 4.98 -16.21
N PRO A 76 -2.03 4.37 -17.29
CA PRO A 76 -2.48 3.06 -17.72
C PRO A 76 -2.31 2.04 -16.59
N ILE A 77 -3.36 1.27 -16.29
CA ILE A 77 -3.37 0.25 -15.24
C ILE A 77 -2.21 -0.74 -15.40
N GLU A 78 -1.86 -1.09 -16.64
CA GLU A 78 -0.71 -1.96 -16.97
C GLU A 78 0.67 -1.43 -16.53
N ARG A 79 0.77 -0.15 -16.16
CA ARG A 79 2.01 0.47 -15.66
C ARG A 79 1.99 0.68 -14.17
N VAL A 80 0.97 0.21 -13.48
CA VAL A 80 0.78 0.37 -12.04
C VAL A 80 0.87 -0.99 -11.37
N CYS A 81 1.60 -1.06 -10.27
CA CYS A 81 1.76 -2.24 -9.43
C CYS A 81 1.22 -1.96 -8.03
N HIS A 82 0.70 -2.98 -7.36
CA HIS A 82 0.43 -2.91 -5.94
C HIS A 82 1.70 -2.59 -5.14
N HIS A 83 1.52 -2.02 -3.95
CA HIS A 83 2.63 -1.81 -3.04
C HIS A 83 3.39 -3.11 -2.73
N SER A 84 4.71 -3.04 -2.81
CA SER A 84 5.64 -4.02 -2.25
C SER A 84 6.88 -3.31 -1.73
N GLU A 85 7.44 -3.78 -0.62
CA GLU A 85 8.69 -3.25 -0.07
C GLU A 85 9.86 -3.32 -1.06
N ARG A 86 9.80 -4.21 -2.06
CA ARG A 86 10.82 -4.34 -3.14
C ARG A 86 10.93 -3.10 -4.03
N PHE A 87 9.95 -2.21 -3.99
CA PHE A 87 10.01 -0.94 -4.70
C PHE A 87 10.66 0.17 -3.87
N ILE A 88 10.79 -0.01 -2.56
CA ILE A 88 11.49 0.92 -1.68
C ILE A 88 13.00 0.78 -1.92
N PRO A 89 13.71 1.86 -2.30
CA PRO A 89 15.13 1.78 -2.55
C PRO A 89 15.91 1.52 -1.25
N THR A 90 16.90 0.64 -1.33
CA THR A 90 17.85 0.40 -0.23
C THR A 90 18.91 1.50 -0.11
N SER A 91 19.04 2.38 -1.11
CA SER A 91 20.00 3.49 -1.13
C SER A 91 19.45 4.74 -1.83
N TYR A 92 19.85 5.91 -1.31
CA TYR A 92 19.43 7.23 -1.78
C TYR A 92 20.50 7.99 -2.58
N LYS A 93 21.71 7.42 -2.75
CA LYS A 93 22.93 8.13 -3.18
C LYS A 93 22.80 8.91 -4.50
N ASN A 94 21.89 8.51 -5.40
CA ASN A 94 21.66 9.14 -6.70
C ASN A 94 20.18 9.42 -6.99
N LYS A 95 19.39 9.71 -5.95
CA LYS A 95 17.95 9.99 -6.09
C LYS A 95 17.69 11.48 -5.91
N SER A 96 16.76 12.02 -6.70
CA SER A 96 16.30 13.40 -6.54
C SER A 96 15.60 13.58 -5.19
N ASP A 97 15.67 14.79 -4.62
CA ASP A 97 15.06 15.07 -3.33
C ASP A 97 13.55 14.87 -3.33
N MET A 98 12.90 15.16 -4.47
CA MET A 98 11.49 14.86 -4.67
C MET A 98 11.19 13.36 -4.55
N TYR A 99 12.07 12.50 -5.10
CA TYR A 99 11.91 11.06 -4.97
C TYR A 99 12.16 10.60 -3.53
N LYS A 100 13.17 11.17 -2.83
CA LYS A 100 13.41 10.83 -1.41
C LYS A 100 12.19 11.15 -0.55
N LYS A 101 11.62 12.35 -0.72
CA LYS A 101 10.38 12.77 -0.07
C LYS A 101 9.23 11.80 -0.35
N ALA A 102 9.07 11.38 -1.61
CA ALA A 102 8.04 10.41 -1.99
C ALA A 102 8.21 9.07 -1.24
N ILE A 103 9.45 8.58 -1.07
CA ILE A 103 9.74 7.36 -0.30
C ILE A 103 9.48 7.54 1.21
N ASP A 104 9.78 8.71 1.78
CA ASP A 104 9.48 8.95 3.20
C ASP A 104 7.97 9.01 3.45
N GLU A 105 7.20 9.58 2.51
CA GLU A 105 5.74 9.52 2.55
C GLU A 105 5.21 8.07 2.46
N VAL A 106 5.82 7.20 1.65
CA VAL A 106 5.49 5.76 1.62
C VAL A 106 5.60 5.14 3.01
N LYS A 107 6.71 5.38 3.72
CA LYS A 107 6.95 4.83 5.06
C LYS A 107 5.87 5.30 6.05
N ILE A 108 5.51 6.59 6.00
CA ILE A 108 4.45 7.15 6.84
C ILE A 108 3.10 6.47 6.55
N VAL A 109 2.78 6.24 5.27
CA VAL A 109 1.54 5.56 4.88
C VAL A 109 1.49 4.13 5.41
N ILE A 110 2.57 3.37 5.24
CA ILE A 110 2.66 1.98 5.74
C ILE A 110 2.48 1.95 7.26
N GLU A 111 3.19 2.82 7.98
CA GLU A 111 3.09 2.89 9.44
C GLU A 111 1.67 3.31 9.88
N GLY A 112 1.04 4.26 9.18
CA GLY A 112 -0.33 4.67 9.47
C GLY A 112 -1.37 3.58 9.20
N VAL A 113 -1.17 2.71 8.19
CA VAL A 113 -2.01 1.52 7.98
C VAL A 113 -1.83 0.54 9.13
N ARG A 114 -0.59 0.22 9.49
CA ARG A 114 -0.25 -0.68 10.61
C ARG A 114 -0.89 -0.24 11.93
N LEU A 115 -0.86 1.06 12.23
CA LEU A 115 -1.46 1.61 13.46
C LEU A 115 -2.99 1.49 13.46
N ARG A 116 -3.65 1.68 12.32
CA ARG A 116 -5.12 1.52 12.22
C ARG A 116 -5.56 0.07 12.32
N ASP A 117 -4.78 -0.85 11.78
CA ASP A 117 -5.10 -2.28 11.90
C ASP A 117 -4.95 -2.73 13.36
N LEU A 118 -3.93 -2.24 14.07
CA LEU A 118 -3.77 -2.48 15.51
C LEU A 118 -4.92 -1.91 16.35
N SER A 119 -5.43 -0.71 16.03
CA SER A 119 -6.54 -0.10 16.78
C SER A 119 -7.83 -0.89 16.63
N LYS A 120 -8.13 -1.39 15.43
CA LYS A 120 -9.31 -2.25 15.19
C LYS A 120 -9.25 -3.53 16.00
N VAL A 121 -8.10 -4.19 16.05
CA VAL A 121 -7.91 -5.41 16.85
C VAL A 121 -8.12 -5.14 18.34
N THR A 122 -7.69 -3.98 18.84
CA THR A 122 -7.92 -3.62 20.25
C THR A 122 -9.38 -3.34 20.57
N GLU A 123 -10.11 -2.72 19.65
CA GLU A 123 -11.55 -2.45 19.80
C GLU A 123 -12.35 -3.76 19.80
N GLU A 124 -12.13 -4.64 18.81
CA GLU A 124 -12.78 -5.95 18.73
C GLU A 124 -12.53 -6.81 19.99
N LYS A 125 -11.29 -6.78 20.51
CA LYS A 125 -10.91 -7.53 21.71
C LYS A 125 -11.51 -6.95 23.00
N ALA A 126 -11.78 -5.64 23.04
CA ALA A 126 -12.46 -5.00 24.16
C ALA A 126 -13.95 -5.37 24.17
N GLU A 127 -14.60 -5.35 23.01
CA GLU A 127 -16.00 -5.75 22.84
C GLU A 127 -16.22 -7.23 23.20
N GLU A 128 -15.33 -8.13 22.75
CA GLU A 128 -15.38 -9.55 23.09
C GLU A 128 -15.26 -9.78 24.61
N LYS A 129 -14.40 -9.00 25.28
CA LYS A 129 -14.19 -9.12 26.73
C LYS A 129 -15.39 -8.62 27.54
N GLU A 130 -16.06 -7.57 27.10
CA GLU A 130 -17.30 -7.10 27.75
C GLU A 130 -18.44 -8.12 27.57
N LEU A 131 -18.60 -8.68 26.37
CA LEU A 131 -19.60 -9.73 26.11
C LEU A 131 -19.39 -10.98 26.99
N MET A 132 -18.14 -11.38 27.24
CA MET A 132 -17.82 -12.49 28.13
C MET A 132 -18.17 -12.21 29.60
N LYS A 133 -18.06 -10.96 30.08
CA LYS A 133 -18.48 -10.59 31.44
C LYS A 133 -19.98 -10.62 31.59
N ASP A 134 -20.70 -10.07 30.62
CA ASP A 134 -22.16 -10.07 30.61
C ASP A 134 -22.71 -11.50 30.58
N THR A 135 -22.05 -12.41 29.85
CA THR A 135 -22.42 -13.83 29.82
C THR A 135 -22.20 -14.52 31.17
N GLN A 136 -21.10 -14.24 31.88
CA GLN A 136 -20.84 -14.80 33.22
C GLN A 136 -21.86 -14.35 34.27
N LEU A 137 -22.30 -13.09 34.22
CA LEU A 137 -23.33 -12.56 35.12
C LEU A 137 -24.70 -13.23 34.92
N ILE A 138 -25.01 -13.64 33.68
CA ILE A 138 -26.28 -14.33 33.35
C ILE A 138 -26.27 -15.78 33.85
N GLU A 139 -25.11 -16.44 33.88
CA GLU A 139 -24.98 -17.82 34.36
C GLU A 139 -25.09 -17.92 35.89
N GLU A 140 -24.60 -16.92 36.63
CA GLU A 140 -24.67 -16.87 38.09
C GLU A 140 -26.10 -16.66 38.63
N ASP A 141 -26.95 -15.92 37.92
CA ASP A 141 -28.33 -15.64 38.34
C ASP A 141 -29.29 -16.84 38.13
N LYS A 142 -28.95 -17.78 37.23
CA LYS A 142 -29.73 -19.01 36.98
C LYS A 142 -29.48 -20.13 37.99
N GLY A 143 -28.55 -19.95 38.93
CA GLY A 143 -28.16 -20.96 39.91
C GLY A 143 -29.06 -21.09 41.15
N MET A 144 -30.08 -20.24 41.33
CA MET A 144 -30.83 -20.14 42.58
C MET A 144 -32.29 -20.65 42.57
N GLU A 145 -32.80 -21.19 41.46
CA GLU A 145 -34.20 -21.66 41.35
C GLU A 145 -34.35 -23.19 41.20
N ASN A 146 -33.68 -23.97 42.05
CA ASN A 146 -34.00 -25.40 42.20
C ASN A 146 -33.77 -25.86 43.65
N GLN A 147 -34.76 -25.61 44.52
CA GLN A 147 -35.01 -26.47 45.67
C GLN A 147 -36.53 -26.66 45.84
N PRO A 148 -37.07 -27.89 45.65
CA PRO A 148 -38.38 -28.26 46.18
C PRO A 148 -38.34 -28.49 47.70
#